data_AF-A0A1E4NI57-F1
#
_entry.id   AF-A0A1E4NI57-F1
#
_cell.length_a   1.000
_cell.length_b   1.000
_cell.length_c   1.000
_cell.angle_alpha   90.00
_cell.angle_beta   90.00
_cell.angle_gamma   90.00
#
_symmetry.space_group_name_H-M   'P 1'
#
loop_
_entity.id
_entity.type
_entity.pdbx_description
1 polymer ?
#
loop_
_entity_poly.entity_id
_entity_poly.type
_entity_poly.pdbx_seq_one_letter_code
_entity_poly.pdbx_strand_id
1 'polypeptide(L)'
;MYESSNKTWRFTVTPRAIKSPLAYFQDKVSGHADAGKPLLDPQRHAWAVMQHLEHGEWRIAWTGPLVNEVSPVSALVSPSGVAVTFDNWHSVGYGDDAVVIYDGHGKRVRAMSLKDFLPPEYIRALPHSVSSIWWAGEHRISADGNRLILRIVVPSSDTMDTAGRDKPKYVELAFNLATGRELAPVDVNAWATAQATAKQVDQQQREQKAKQEAAFRAPLLAPRSDAEVDWHQYLRDAFFRLDPDRQDTFPGTEVLPRPDSKNYSLMLRYLKEALHDDLHRTGVLMIASPSQDNLVRVLTTILHGVPDGWFKDARIYIAVDDAHTTAVAKLLAHTDAQYVQLNPDQPIPQRKARLDLQQASESQ
;
A
#
# COMPACT_ATOMS: atom_id res chain seq x y z
N MET A 1 1.20 10.96 -27.30
CA MET A 1 1.18 10.57 -28.73
C MET A 1 2.10 9.38 -28.87
N TYR A 2 1.66 8.36 -29.59
CA TYR A 2 2.39 7.12 -29.84
C TYR A 2 2.53 6.94 -31.35
N GLU A 3 3.68 6.47 -31.83
CA GLU A 3 3.96 6.29 -33.25
C GLU A 3 4.32 4.84 -33.55
N SER A 4 3.96 4.36 -34.74
CA SER A 4 4.46 3.07 -35.23
C SER A 4 5.97 3.12 -35.49
N SER A 5 6.62 1.96 -35.48
CA SER A 5 8.08 1.87 -35.68
C SER A 5 8.55 2.46 -37.02
N ASN A 6 7.73 2.34 -38.07
CA ASN A 6 7.97 2.93 -39.38
C ASN A 6 7.47 4.38 -39.54
N LYS A 7 6.88 4.96 -38.47
CA LYS A 7 6.33 6.31 -38.41
C LYS A 7 5.22 6.62 -39.43
N THR A 8 4.54 5.61 -39.96
CA THR A 8 3.40 5.81 -40.86
C THR A 8 2.07 5.90 -40.13
N TRP A 9 2.02 5.55 -38.85
CA TRP A 9 0.84 5.66 -38.01
C TRP A 9 1.15 6.43 -36.74
N ARG A 10 0.18 7.24 -36.30
CA ARG A 10 0.21 7.90 -35.00
C ARG A 10 -1.14 7.77 -34.28
N PHE A 11 -1.05 7.55 -32.98
CA PHE A 11 -2.17 7.39 -32.08
C PHE A 11 -2.07 8.42 -30.97
N THR A 12 -3.08 9.27 -30.87
CA THR A 12 -3.16 10.32 -29.86
C THR A 12 -4.30 9.98 -28.91
N VAL A 13 -3.98 9.94 -27.62
CA VAL A 13 -4.95 9.71 -26.56
C VAL A 13 -5.18 11.02 -25.82
N THR A 14 -6.45 11.37 -25.66
CA THR A 14 -6.93 12.48 -24.84
C THR A 14 -7.61 11.89 -23.61
N PRO A 15 -7.04 12.06 -22.40
CA PRO A 15 -7.71 11.66 -21.17
C PRO A 15 -9.09 12.31 -21.05
N ARG A 16 -10.05 11.65 -20.39
CA ARG A 16 -11.28 12.35 -19.99
C ARG A 16 -10.96 13.35 -18.89
N ALA A 17 -11.73 14.42 -18.77
CA ALA A 17 -11.53 15.36 -17.67
C ALA A 17 -11.92 14.74 -16.31
N ILE A 18 -11.13 15.07 -15.29
CA ILE A 18 -11.46 14.84 -13.89
C ILE A 18 -11.26 16.16 -13.12
N LYS A 19 -12.11 16.42 -12.12
CA LYS A 19 -12.02 17.62 -11.26
C LYS A 19 -10.69 17.67 -10.53
N SER A 20 -10.29 16.54 -9.94
CA SER A 20 -8.99 16.31 -9.31
C SER A 20 -8.80 14.81 -9.05
N PRO A 21 -7.55 14.33 -8.85
CA PRO A 21 -7.30 12.97 -8.38
C PRO A 21 -8.03 12.65 -7.06
N LEU A 22 -8.07 13.59 -6.11
CA LEU A 22 -8.73 13.36 -4.81
C LEU A 22 -10.24 13.14 -4.97
N ALA A 23 -10.92 13.98 -5.75
CA ALA A 23 -12.36 13.84 -5.99
C ALA A 23 -12.67 12.51 -6.68
N TYR A 24 -11.80 12.09 -7.61
CA TYR A 24 -11.91 10.80 -8.28
C TYR A 24 -11.89 9.62 -7.29
N PHE A 25 -10.90 9.58 -6.39
CA PHE A 25 -10.79 8.47 -5.44
C PHE A 25 -11.92 8.48 -4.40
N GLN A 26 -12.33 9.65 -3.92
CA GLN A 26 -13.48 9.79 -3.01
C GLN A 26 -14.76 9.24 -3.63
N ASP A 27 -15.01 9.56 -4.90
CA ASP A 27 -16.15 9.06 -5.65
C ASP A 27 -16.08 7.53 -5.88
N LYS A 28 -14.89 6.99 -6.17
CA LYS A 28 -14.69 5.53 -6.32
C LYS A 28 -14.96 4.77 -5.03
N VAL A 29 -14.45 5.27 -3.90
CA VAL A 29 -14.74 4.69 -2.56
C VAL A 29 -16.24 4.75 -2.26
N SER A 30 -16.92 5.79 -2.73
CA SER A 30 -18.38 5.96 -2.55
C SER A 30 -19.22 5.19 -3.58
N GLY A 31 -18.59 4.47 -4.53
CA GLY A 31 -19.28 3.69 -5.55
C GLY A 31 -19.95 4.51 -6.66
N HIS A 32 -19.53 5.76 -6.88
CA HIS A 32 -20.08 6.59 -7.95
C HIS A 32 -19.59 6.13 -9.32
N ALA A 33 -20.53 5.90 -10.25
CA ALA A 33 -20.24 5.41 -11.60
C ALA A 33 -19.43 6.42 -12.46
N ASP A 34 -19.59 7.72 -12.23
CA ASP A 34 -18.93 8.80 -12.98
C ASP A 34 -17.88 9.52 -12.10
N ALA A 35 -17.00 8.75 -11.47
CA ALA A 35 -16.06 9.26 -10.48
C ALA A 35 -15.21 10.44 -10.98
N GLY A 36 -15.12 11.51 -10.17
CA GLY A 36 -14.32 12.70 -10.43
C GLY A 36 -14.77 13.52 -11.64
N LYS A 37 -15.90 13.21 -12.28
CA LYS A 37 -16.34 13.84 -13.53
C LYS A 37 -16.85 15.28 -13.33
N PRO A 38 -16.46 16.26 -14.17
CA PRO A 38 -17.05 17.59 -14.16
C PRO A 38 -18.54 17.56 -14.56
N LEU A 39 -19.37 18.43 -13.95
CA LEU A 39 -20.84 18.44 -14.09
C LEU A 39 -21.36 18.57 -15.54
N LEU A 40 -20.57 19.14 -16.45
CA LEU A 40 -20.98 19.45 -17.83
C LEU A 40 -20.13 18.74 -18.89
N ASP A 41 -19.22 17.85 -18.49
CA ASP A 41 -18.45 17.08 -19.46
C ASP A 41 -19.30 15.88 -19.92
N PRO A 42 -19.65 15.73 -21.21
CA PRO A 42 -20.37 14.54 -21.66
C PRO A 42 -19.47 13.29 -21.69
N GLN A 43 -18.15 13.45 -21.73
CA GLN A 43 -17.18 12.37 -21.93
C GLN A 43 -17.06 11.47 -20.70
N ARG A 44 -17.16 10.14 -20.91
CA ARG A 44 -17.07 9.11 -19.86
C ARG A 44 -15.80 8.27 -19.91
N HIS A 45 -15.11 8.28 -21.05
CA HIS A 45 -13.92 7.48 -21.31
C HIS A 45 -12.83 8.34 -21.93
N ALA A 46 -11.59 7.88 -21.89
CA ALA A 46 -10.53 8.45 -22.71
C ALA A 46 -10.95 8.46 -24.19
N TRP A 47 -10.52 9.47 -24.93
CA TRP A 47 -10.77 9.59 -26.36
C TRP A 47 -9.49 9.35 -27.14
N ALA A 48 -9.59 8.82 -28.35
CA ALA A 48 -8.44 8.63 -29.21
C ALA A 48 -8.68 9.11 -30.64
N VAL A 49 -7.56 9.51 -31.26
CA VAL A 49 -7.48 9.83 -32.68
C VAL A 49 -6.34 9.01 -33.27
N MET A 50 -6.65 8.20 -34.27
CA MET A 50 -5.69 7.43 -35.05
C MET A 50 -5.52 8.06 -36.42
N GLN A 51 -4.27 8.24 -36.84
CA GLN A 51 -3.95 8.86 -38.12
C GLN A 51 -2.92 8.05 -38.88
N HIS A 52 -3.09 8.01 -40.20
CA HIS A 52 -2.21 7.37 -41.15
C HIS A 52 -1.53 8.43 -42.02
N LEU A 53 -0.25 8.24 -42.31
CA LEU A 53 0.53 9.12 -43.17
C LEU A 53 0.29 8.74 -44.63
N GLU A 54 -0.37 9.61 -45.38
CA GLU A 54 -0.72 9.41 -46.78
C GLU A 54 -0.16 10.58 -47.60
N HIS A 55 0.72 10.29 -48.56
CA HIS A 55 1.36 11.31 -49.41
C HIS A 55 2.02 12.47 -48.63
N GLY A 56 2.56 12.17 -47.44
CA GLY A 56 3.20 13.17 -46.58
C GLY A 56 2.23 13.95 -45.67
N GLU A 57 0.92 13.68 -45.74
CA GLU A 57 -0.10 14.31 -44.90
C GLU A 57 -0.74 13.30 -43.93
N TRP A 58 -1.04 13.76 -42.71
CA TRP A 58 -1.73 12.95 -41.73
C TRP A 58 -3.23 12.95 -41.98
N ARG A 59 -3.79 11.78 -42.33
CA ARG A 59 -5.22 11.56 -42.52
C ARG A 59 -5.81 10.83 -41.32
N ILE A 60 -6.99 11.25 -40.87
CA ILE A 60 -7.68 10.59 -39.75
C ILE A 60 -8.21 9.25 -40.26
N ALA A 61 -7.73 8.16 -39.66
CA ALA A 61 -8.23 6.81 -39.91
C ALA A 61 -9.47 6.55 -39.05
N TRP A 62 -9.44 6.92 -37.77
CA TRP A 62 -10.60 6.88 -36.89
C TRP A 62 -10.45 7.82 -35.69
N THR A 63 -11.58 8.13 -35.07
CA THR A 63 -11.70 8.89 -33.82
C THR A 63 -12.81 8.26 -32.98
N GLY A 64 -12.60 8.09 -31.68
CA GLY A 64 -13.58 7.40 -30.84
C GLY A 64 -13.17 7.22 -29.38
N PRO A 65 -14.12 6.79 -28.54
CA PRO A 65 -13.84 6.47 -27.14
C PRO A 65 -13.00 5.20 -27.02
N LEU A 66 -12.13 5.16 -26.02
CA LEU A 66 -11.43 3.97 -25.56
C LEU A 66 -12.23 3.26 -24.46
N VAL A 67 -11.87 2.02 -24.16
CA VAL A 67 -12.40 1.29 -23.00
C VAL A 67 -11.92 1.94 -21.70
N ASN A 68 -10.67 2.43 -21.68
CA ASN A 68 -10.07 3.03 -20.49
C ASN A 68 -10.88 4.24 -20.01
N GLU A 69 -11.28 4.21 -18.74
CA GLU A 69 -12.15 5.23 -18.15
C GLU A 69 -11.50 6.61 -18.13
N VAL A 70 -10.27 6.75 -17.63
CA VAL A 70 -9.61 8.07 -17.53
C VAL A 70 -8.59 8.24 -18.63
N SER A 71 -7.61 7.35 -18.68
CA SER A 71 -6.57 7.30 -19.70
C SER A 71 -5.83 5.98 -19.55
N PRO A 72 -5.38 5.33 -20.62
CA PRO A 72 -4.40 4.26 -20.48
C PRO A 72 -3.08 4.74 -19.89
N VAL A 73 -2.37 3.86 -19.18
CA VAL A 73 -1.01 4.15 -18.68
C VAL A 73 -0.05 4.32 -19.85
N SER A 74 -0.18 3.44 -20.84
CA SER A 74 0.62 3.50 -22.07
C SER A 74 -0.13 2.90 -23.25
N ALA A 75 0.41 3.10 -24.46
CA ALA A 75 -0.11 2.48 -25.67
C ALA A 75 1.00 2.17 -26.67
N LEU A 76 0.71 1.28 -27.62
CA LEU A 76 1.56 0.93 -28.76
C LEU A 76 0.75 1.01 -30.05
N VAL A 77 1.45 1.24 -31.16
CA VAL A 77 0.85 1.31 -32.50
C VAL A 77 1.65 0.45 -33.46
N SER A 78 0.98 -0.43 -34.19
CA SER A 78 1.63 -1.26 -35.20
C SER A 78 1.84 -0.51 -36.52
N PRO A 79 2.81 -0.93 -37.34
CA PRO A 79 2.93 -0.48 -38.73
C PRO A 79 1.68 -0.74 -39.60
N SER A 80 0.81 -1.66 -39.18
CA SER A 80 -0.45 -2.02 -39.83
C SER A 80 -1.67 -1.24 -39.32
N GLY A 81 -1.47 -0.30 -38.39
CA GLY A 81 -2.55 0.55 -37.87
C GLY A 81 -3.34 -0.04 -36.71
N VAL A 82 -2.87 -1.11 -36.08
CA VAL A 82 -3.46 -1.65 -34.84
C VAL A 82 -2.95 -0.84 -33.64
N ALA A 83 -3.86 -0.43 -32.76
CA ALA A 83 -3.50 0.22 -31.50
C ALA A 83 -3.69 -0.74 -30.32
N VAL A 84 -2.79 -0.68 -29.35
CA VAL A 84 -2.91 -1.44 -28.08
C VAL A 84 -2.80 -0.46 -26.93
N THR A 85 -3.70 -0.52 -25.96
CA THR A 85 -3.64 0.25 -24.72
C THR A 85 -3.39 -0.66 -23.52
N PHE A 86 -2.68 -0.14 -22.51
CA PHE A 86 -2.28 -0.88 -21.32
C PHE A 86 -2.71 -0.16 -20.05
N ASP A 87 -3.42 -0.91 -19.21
CA ASP A 87 -3.99 -0.48 -17.94
C ASP A 87 -4.83 0.79 -18.04
N ASN A 88 -5.43 1.19 -16.93
CA ASN A 88 -5.97 2.52 -16.74
C ASN A 88 -5.03 3.29 -15.81
N TRP A 89 -5.00 4.62 -15.92
CA TRP A 89 -4.10 5.50 -15.16
C TRP A 89 -4.18 5.28 -13.64
N HIS A 90 -5.33 4.80 -13.17
CA HIS A 90 -5.54 4.31 -11.81
C HIS A 90 -5.90 2.82 -11.89
N SER A 91 -5.69 2.07 -10.80
CA SER A 91 -6.03 0.64 -10.73
C SER A 91 -5.25 -0.23 -11.72
N VAL A 92 -3.95 0.02 -11.85
CA VAL A 92 -3.03 -0.77 -12.69
C VAL A 92 -3.14 -2.25 -12.33
N GLY A 93 -3.31 -3.11 -13.34
CA GLY A 93 -3.47 -4.56 -13.19
C GLY A 93 -4.85 -5.02 -12.69
N TYR A 94 -5.77 -4.09 -12.43
CA TYR A 94 -7.17 -4.40 -12.10
C TYR A 94 -8.10 -4.06 -13.27
N GLY A 95 -9.26 -4.73 -13.32
CA GLY A 95 -10.26 -4.52 -14.36
C GLY A 95 -10.07 -5.41 -15.60
N ASP A 96 -10.99 -5.25 -16.56
CA ASP A 96 -11.03 -6.02 -17.80
C ASP A 96 -10.25 -5.34 -18.96
N ASP A 97 -9.54 -4.25 -18.67
CA ASP A 97 -8.83 -3.40 -19.63
C ASP A 97 -7.31 -3.27 -19.34
N ALA A 98 -6.71 -4.26 -18.68
CA ALA A 98 -5.26 -4.34 -18.50
C ALA A 98 -4.52 -4.34 -19.85
N VAL A 99 -5.09 -5.01 -20.87
CA VAL A 99 -4.63 -4.93 -22.26
C VAL A 99 -5.84 -4.84 -23.20
N VAL A 100 -5.89 -3.82 -24.05
CA VAL A 100 -6.96 -3.67 -25.05
C VAL A 100 -6.38 -3.46 -26.44
N ILE A 101 -6.86 -4.24 -27.40
CA ILE A 101 -6.43 -4.21 -28.81
C ILE A 101 -7.56 -3.62 -29.66
N TYR A 102 -7.24 -2.64 -30.49
CA TYR A 102 -8.13 -1.99 -31.44
C TYR A 102 -7.58 -2.13 -32.86
N ASP A 103 -8.44 -2.49 -33.82
CA ASP A 103 -8.04 -2.55 -35.22
C ASP A 103 -7.83 -1.14 -35.84
N GLY A 104 -7.42 -1.11 -37.11
CA GLY A 104 -7.20 0.13 -37.87
C GLY A 104 -8.44 0.99 -38.11
N HIS A 105 -9.63 0.53 -37.68
CA HIS A 105 -10.88 1.28 -37.73
C HIS A 105 -11.40 1.67 -36.33
N GLY A 106 -10.62 1.38 -35.28
CA GLY A 106 -10.98 1.70 -33.89
C GLY A 106 -11.93 0.68 -33.26
N LYS A 107 -12.23 -0.44 -33.93
CA LYS A 107 -13.05 -1.49 -33.34
C LYS A 107 -12.21 -2.30 -32.36
N ARG A 108 -12.76 -2.50 -31.16
CA ARG A 108 -12.17 -3.38 -30.14
C ARG A 108 -12.10 -4.82 -30.65
N VAL A 109 -10.89 -5.34 -30.81
CA VAL A 109 -10.59 -6.72 -31.16
C VAL A 109 -10.67 -7.60 -29.92
N ARG A 110 -10.00 -7.19 -28.83
CA ARG A 110 -10.00 -7.89 -27.55
C ARG A 110 -9.71 -6.92 -26.41
N ALA A 111 -10.38 -7.11 -25.28
CA ALA A 111 -9.99 -6.53 -23.99
C ALA A 111 -9.68 -7.69 -23.04
N MET A 112 -8.63 -7.56 -22.25
CA MET A 112 -8.11 -8.60 -21.37
C MET A 112 -7.80 -8.01 -20.01
N SER A 113 -8.30 -8.70 -19.00
CA SER A 113 -7.82 -8.64 -17.62
C SER A 113 -6.57 -9.51 -17.45
N LEU A 114 -5.87 -9.39 -16.32
CA LEU A 114 -4.72 -10.27 -16.02
C LEU A 114 -5.11 -11.76 -15.95
N LYS A 115 -6.32 -12.10 -15.46
CA LYS A 115 -6.80 -13.50 -15.37
C LYS A 115 -7.00 -14.16 -16.74
N ASP A 116 -7.06 -13.38 -17.81
CA ASP A 116 -7.23 -13.93 -19.16
C ASP A 116 -5.93 -14.52 -19.74
N PHE A 117 -4.77 -14.23 -19.12
CA PHE A 117 -3.47 -14.70 -19.57
C PHE A 117 -2.45 -15.03 -18.46
N LEU A 118 -2.79 -14.80 -17.19
CA LEU A 118 -1.97 -15.19 -16.04
C LEU A 118 -2.74 -16.13 -15.10
N PRO A 119 -2.10 -17.19 -14.58
CA PRO A 119 -2.68 -18.02 -13.53
C PRO A 119 -3.01 -17.20 -12.27
N PRO A 120 -4.07 -17.56 -11.51
CA PRO A 120 -4.45 -16.82 -10.30
C PRO A 120 -3.33 -16.71 -9.25
N GLU A 121 -2.54 -17.77 -9.05
CA GLU A 121 -1.37 -17.74 -8.17
C GLU A 121 -0.28 -16.79 -8.64
N TYR A 122 -0.15 -16.60 -9.96
CA TYR A 122 0.81 -15.66 -10.52
C TYR A 122 0.39 -14.23 -10.22
N ILE A 123 -0.90 -13.92 -10.41
CA ILE A 123 -1.45 -12.60 -10.11
C ILE A 123 -1.29 -12.25 -8.63
N ARG A 124 -1.59 -13.17 -7.72
CA ARG A 124 -1.42 -12.94 -6.27
C ARG A 124 0.04 -12.73 -5.86
N ALA A 125 0.96 -13.47 -6.48
CA ALA A 125 2.38 -13.38 -6.20
C ALA A 125 3.04 -12.09 -6.71
N LEU A 126 2.41 -11.38 -7.66
CA LEU A 126 2.97 -10.15 -8.22
C LEU A 126 3.10 -9.06 -7.13
N PRO A 127 4.14 -8.21 -7.21
CA PRO A 127 4.25 -7.05 -6.34
C PRO A 127 3.03 -6.14 -6.51
N HIS A 128 2.44 -5.70 -5.40
CA HIS A 128 1.25 -4.87 -5.43
C HIS A 128 1.19 -3.91 -4.23
N SER A 129 0.47 -2.82 -4.42
CA SER A 129 -0.03 -1.97 -3.35
C SER A 129 -1.53 -2.19 -3.19
N VAL A 130 -2.16 -1.45 -2.27
CA VAL A 130 -3.62 -1.44 -2.10
C VAL A 130 -4.35 -1.11 -3.42
N SER A 131 -3.72 -0.36 -4.33
CA SER A 131 -4.39 0.20 -5.51
C SER A 131 -3.77 -0.19 -6.86
N SER A 132 -2.68 -0.97 -6.88
CA SER A 132 -2.03 -1.38 -8.13
C SER A 132 -1.35 -2.75 -8.03
N ILE A 133 -1.42 -3.55 -9.09
CA ILE A 133 -0.59 -4.73 -9.31
C ILE A 133 0.50 -4.36 -10.33
N TRP A 134 1.77 -4.49 -9.96
CA TRP A 134 2.89 -4.16 -10.82
C TRP A 134 3.28 -5.36 -11.68
N TRP A 135 2.48 -5.59 -12.72
CA TRP A 135 2.56 -6.79 -13.57
C TRP A 135 3.45 -6.62 -14.81
N ALA A 136 3.65 -5.39 -15.27
CA ALA A 136 4.21 -5.09 -16.58
C ALA A 136 5.62 -4.48 -16.54
N GLY A 137 6.44 -4.85 -17.52
CA GLY A 137 7.59 -4.07 -17.99
C GLY A 137 7.28 -3.38 -19.32
N GLU A 138 8.31 -2.95 -20.03
CA GLU A 138 8.14 -2.37 -21.37
C GLU A 138 7.64 -3.41 -22.38
N HIS A 139 6.44 -3.20 -22.89
CA HIS A 139 5.82 -4.03 -23.94
C HIS A 139 6.27 -3.60 -25.33
N ARG A 140 6.15 -4.50 -26.31
CA ARG A 140 6.54 -4.21 -27.69
C ARG A 140 5.69 -4.93 -28.71
N ILE A 141 5.68 -4.41 -29.93
CA ILE A 141 5.19 -5.12 -31.11
C ILE A 141 6.40 -5.80 -31.76
N SER A 142 6.24 -7.04 -32.23
CA SER A 142 7.29 -7.77 -32.95
C SER A 142 7.72 -7.04 -34.22
N ALA A 143 8.95 -7.30 -34.68
CA ALA A 143 9.51 -6.64 -35.86
C ALA A 143 8.68 -6.87 -37.14
N ASP A 144 8.00 -8.02 -37.25
CA ASP A 144 7.08 -8.34 -38.35
C ASP A 144 5.71 -7.62 -38.24
N GLY A 145 5.47 -6.88 -37.17
CA GLY A 145 4.23 -6.14 -36.93
C GLY A 145 3.01 -6.99 -36.54
N ASN A 146 3.17 -8.31 -36.37
CA ASN A 146 2.05 -9.24 -36.25
C ASN A 146 1.77 -9.74 -34.83
N ARG A 147 2.68 -9.48 -33.88
CA ARG A 147 2.57 -9.98 -32.51
C ARG A 147 2.71 -8.84 -31.51
N LEU A 148 1.83 -8.86 -30.51
CA LEU A 148 2.03 -8.14 -29.27
C LEU A 148 2.88 -9.00 -28.35
N ILE A 149 3.98 -8.45 -27.84
CA ILE A 149 4.83 -9.10 -26.86
C ILE A 149 4.66 -8.37 -25.52
N LEU A 150 3.99 -9.05 -24.59
CA LEU A 150 3.83 -8.58 -23.23
C LEU A 150 5.03 -9.01 -22.40
N ARG A 151 5.70 -8.04 -21.79
CA ARG A 151 6.79 -8.25 -20.85
C ARG A 151 6.21 -8.28 -19.44
N ILE A 152 6.10 -9.47 -18.86
CA ILE A 152 5.47 -9.72 -17.56
C ILE A 152 6.54 -9.83 -16.47
N VAL A 153 6.33 -9.17 -15.34
CA VAL A 153 7.20 -9.29 -14.16
C VAL A 153 7.21 -10.73 -13.65
N VAL A 154 8.39 -11.23 -13.29
CA VAL A 154 8.55 -12.49 -12.55
C VAL A 154 8.44 -12.17 -11.05
N PRO A 155 7.47 -12.76 -10.32
CA PRO A 155 7.33 -12.55 -8.89
C PRO A 155 8.60 -12.83 -8.10
N SER A 156 8.82 -12.06 -7.04
CA SER A 156 9.90 -12.27 -6.07
C SER A 156 9.35 -12.16 -4.65
N SER A 157 9.93 -12.93 -3.74
CA SER A 157 9.65 -12.87 -2.30
C SER A 157 10.24 -11.63 -1.64
N ASP A 158 11.32 -11.10 -2.22
CA ASP A 158 11.87 -9.83 -1.79
C ASP A 158 10.85 -8.77 -2.16
N THR A 159 10.31 -8.10 -1.13
CA THR A 159 9.55 -6.86 -1.30
C THR A 159 10.35 -6.02 -2.26
N MET A 160 9.75 -5.64 -3.39
CA MET A 160 10.37 -4.70 -4.33
C MET A 160 10.85 -3.52 -3.50
N ASP A 161 12.15 -3.48 -3.23
CA ASP A 161 12.73 -2.44 -2.41
C ASP A 161 12.41 -1.16 -3.16
N THR A 162 11.65 -0.27 -2.53
CA THR A 162 11.33 1.03 -3.13
C THR A 162 12.60 1.82 -3.42
N ALA A 163 13.76 1.39 -2.89
CA ALA A 163 15.09 1.88 -3.24
C ALA A 163 15.71 1.29 -4.53
N GLY A 164 15.02 0.43 -5.29
CA GLY A 164 15.42 0.02 -6.65
C GLY A 164 16.71 -0.80 -6.76
N ARG A 165 17.11 -1.51 -5.69
CA ARG A 165 18.39 -2.24 -5.64
C ARG A 165 18.44 -3.45 -6.59
N ASP A 166 17.32 -4.13 -6.81
CA ASP A 166 17.22 -5.21 -7.78
C ASP A 166 16.29 -4.85 -8.94
N LYS A 167 16.78 -5.03 -10.17
CA LYS A 167 15.97 -4.84 -11.37
C LYS A 167 14.96 -5.99 -11.48
N PRO A 168 13.66 -5.70 -11.70
CA PRO A 168 12.68 -6.74 -11.95
C PRO A 168 13.13 -7.67 -13.08
N LYS A 169 12.92 -8.97 -12.87
CA LYS A 169 13.04 -9.99 -13.91
C LYS A 169 11.74 -10.06 -14.69
N TYR A 170 11.83 -10.48 -15.95
CA TYR A 170 10.68 -10.53 -16.83
C TYR A 170 10.66 -11.80 -17.67
N VAL A 171 9.44 -12.20 -18.05
CA VAL A 171 9.14 -13.21 -19.07
C VAL A 171 8.27 -12.58 -20.14
N GLU A 172 8.31 -13.13 -21.36
CA GLU A 172 7.58 -12.57 -22.50
C GLU A 172 6.46 -13.52 -22.96
N LEU A 173 5.24 -13.02 -22.98
CA LEU A 173 4.07 -13.68 -23.55
C LEU A 173 3.74 -13.06 -24.90
N ALA A 174 3.42 -13.89 -25.90
CA ALA A 174 3.13 -13.43 -27.25
C ALA A 174 1.64 -13.59 -27.57
N PHE A 175 1.07 -12.59 -28.24
CA PHE A 175 -0.31 -12.59 -28.69
C PHE A 175 -0.35 -12.25 -30.17
N ASN A 176 -1.23 -12.90 -30.93
CA ASN A 176 -1.52 -12.52 -32.29
C ASN A 176 -2.23 -11.16 -32.28
N LEU A 177 -1.64 -10.16 -32.92
CA LEU A 177 -2.10 -8.79 -32.82
C LEU A 177 -3.45 -8.55 -33.52
N ALA A 178 -3.75 -9.29 -34.60
CA ALA A 178 -4.98 -9.14 -35.36
C ALA A 178 -6.21 -9.77 -34.66
N THR A 179 -6.00 -10.79 -33.83
CA THR A 179 -7.08 -11.55 -33.17
C THR A 179 -7.10 -11.38 -31.66
N GLY A 180 -6.01 -10.86 -31.09
CA GLY A 180 -5.77 -10.82 -29.65
C GLY A 180 -5.59 -12.20 -29.01
N ARG A 181 -5.53 -13.29 -29.77
CA ARG A 181 -5.37 -14.64 -29.21
C ARG A 181 -3.95 -14.87 -28.71
N GLU A 182 -3.83 -15.53 -27.57
CA GLU A 182 -2.55 -15.96 -27.01
C GLU A 182 -1.85 -16.93 -27.97
N LEU A 183 -0.54 -16.78 -28.09
CA LEU A 183 0.37 -17.70 -28.77
C LEU A 183 1.22 -18.41 -27.72
N ALA A 184 2.08 -19.35 -28.14
CA ALA A 184 3.06 -19.90 -27.22
C ALA A 184 3.92 -18.77 -26.60
N PRO A 185 4.30 -18.89 -25.30
CA PRO A 185 5.28 -18.00 -24.68
C PRO A 185 6.53 -17.89 -25.55
N VAL A 186 7.18 -16.71 -25.54
CA VAL A 186 8.38 -16.48 -26.35
C VAL A 186 9.50 -17.46 -25.94
N ASP A 187 9.60 -17.74 -24.64
CA ASP A 187 10.44 -18.78 -24.06
C ASP A 187 9.61 -19.65 -23.09
N VAL A 188 9.32 -20.88 -23.53
CA VAL A 188 8.50 -21.84 -22.78
C VAL A 188 9.18 -22.27 -21.47
N ASN A 189 10.51 -22.41 -21.46
CA ASN A 189 11.24 -22.84 -20.27
C ASN A 189 11.33 -21.72 -19.23
N ALA A 190 11.58 -20.48 -19.70
CA ALA A 190 11.54 -19.31 -18.82
C ALA A 190 10.13 -19.11 -18.23
N TRP A 191 9.08 -19.30 -19.03
CA TRP A 191 7.70 -19.22 -18.53
C TRP A 191 7.37 -20.30 -17.51
N ALA A 192 7.76 -21.55 -17.75
CA ALA A 192 7.58 -22.64 -16.77
C ALA A 192 8.30 -22.35 -15.45
N THR A 193 9.53 -21.82 -15.53
CA THR A 193 10.30 -21.41 -14.35
C THR A 193 9.62 -20.28 -13.60
N ALA A 194 9.13 -19.25 -14.30
CA ALA A 194 8.42 -18.13 -13.67
C ALA A 194 7.13 -18.58 -12.98
N GLN A 195 6.38 -19.50 -13.57
CA GLN A 195 5.19 -20.09 -12.93
C GLN A 195 5.54 -20.87 -11.65
N ALA A 196 6.64 -21.62 -11.65
CA ALA A 196 7.11 -22.31 -10.44
C ALA A 196 7.50 -21.33 -9.34
N THR A 197 8.23 -20.26 -9.68
CA THR A 197 8.57 -19.18 -8.76
C THR A 197 7.32 -18.51 -8.19
N ALA A 198 6.35 -18.18 -9.04
CA ALA A 198 5.10 -17.56 -8.61
C ALA A 198 4.35 -18.40 -7.57
N LYS A 199 4.28 -19.73 -7.78
CA LYS A 199 3.67 -20.65 -6.80
C LYS A 199 4.36 -20.61 -5.44
N GLN A 200 5.69 -20.57 -5.42
CA GLN A 200 6.45 -20.47 -4.19
C GLN A 200 6.22 -19.13 -3.47
N VAL A 201 6.21 -18.03 -4.23
CA VAL A 201 5.98 -16.68 -3.67
C VAL A 201 4.55 -16.53 -3.14
N ASP A 202 3.53 -16.98 -3.87
CA ASP A 202 2.12 -17.00 -3.39
C ASP A 202 1.97 -17.81 -2.11
N GLN A 203 2.64 -18.96 -2.01
CA GLN A 203 2.63 -19.75 -0.78
C GLN A 203 3.26 -18.98 0.39
N GLN A 204 4.45 -18.40 0.19
CA GLN A 204 5.13 -17.65 1.24
C GLN A 204 4.32 -16.42 1.69
N GLN A 205 3.73 -15.67 0.77
CA GLN A 205 2.90 -14.52 1.08
C GLN A 205 1.65 -14.93 1.86
N ARG A 206 0.98 -16.03 1.51
CA ARG A 206 -0.16 -16.55 2.27
C ARG A 206 0.25 -17.01 3.67
N GLU A 207 1.38 -17.69 3.81
CA GLU A 207 1.90 -18.09 5.12
C GLU A 207 2.25 -16.87 6.00
N GLN A 208 2.85 -15.83 5.41
CA GLN A 208 3.15 -14.59 6.11
C GLN A 208 1.88 -13.83 6.52
N LYS A 209 0.91 -13.69 5.60
CA LYS A 209 -0.39 -13.08 5.88
C LYS A 209 -1.11 -13.83 7.00
N ALA A 210 -1.17 -15.16 6.93
CA ALA A 210 -1.78 -15.97 7.99
C ALA A 210 -1.07 -15.81 9.35
N LYS A 211 0.27 -15.71 9.37
CA LYS A 211 1.03 -15.40 10.59
C LYS A 211 0.70 -14.01 11.14
N GLN A 212 0.62 -13.01 10.28
CA GLN A 212 0.26 -11.64 10.67
C GLN A 212 -1.17 -11.56 11.21
N GLU A 213 -2.12 -12.22 10.55
CA GLU A 213 -3.51 -12.32 11.00
C GLU A 213 -3.62 -13.04 12.35
N ALA A 214 -2.93 -14.17 12.51
CA ALA A 214 -2.88 -14.89 13.77
C ALA A 214 -2.28 -14.03 14.89
N ALA A 215 -1.17 -13.32 14.62
CA ALA A 215 -0.54 -12.42 15.57
C ALA A 215 -1.44 -11.22 15.94
N PHE A 216 -2.17 -10.66 14.97
CA PHE A 216 -3.12 -9.57 15.21
C PHE A 216 -4.28 -10.01 16.11
N ARG A 217 -4.77 -11.25 15.93
CA ARG A 217 -5.87 -11.83 16.73
C ARG A 217 -5.42 -12.28 18.12
N ALA A 218 -4.17 -12.70 18.26
CA ALA A 218 -3.62 -13.15 19.54
C ALA A 218 -3.63 -12.03 20.61
N PRO A 219 -3.74 -12.37 21.90
CA PRO A 219 -3.48 -11.43 22.98
C PRO A 219 -2.08 -10.82 22.83
N LEU A 220 -1.99 -9.50 22.98
CA LEU A 220 -0.73 -8.79 22.95
C LEU A 220 0.01 -9.08 24.26
N LEU A 221 1.27 -9.49 24.14
CA LEU A 221 2.17 -9.76 25.26
C LEU A 221 3.25 -8.68 25.29
N ALA A 222 3.72 -8.33 26.49
CA ALA A 222 4.87 -7.46 26.63
C ALA A 222 6.13 -8.09 25.98
N PRO A 223 7.03 -7.28 25.41
CA PRO A 223 8.27 -7.78 24.83
C PRO A 223 9.13 -8.47 25.88
N ARG A 224 9.79 -9.56 25.48
CA ARG A 224 10.84 -10.21 26.29
C ARG A 224 12.23 -9.67 26.02
N SER A 225 12.37 -8.83 24.99
CA SER A 225 13.63 -8.23 24.60
C SER A 225 13.85 -6.90 25.33
N ASP A 226 15.11 -6.51 25.42
CA ASP A 226 15.50 -5.15 25.84
C ASP A 226 15.50 -4.15 24.67
N ALA A 227 15.02 -4.57 23.49
CA ALA A 227 15.06 -3.74 22.29
C ALA A 227 13.97 -2.67 22.35
N GLU A 228 14.39 -1.41 22.25
CA GLU A 228 13.51 -0.24 22.31
C GLU A 228 12.36 -0.29 21.30
N VAL A 229 12.65 -0.75 20.07
CA VAL A 229 11.67 -0.88 18.98
C VAL A 229 10.51 -1.81 19.34
N ASP A 230 10.78 -2.90 20.06
CA ASP A 230 9.76 -3.88 20.44
C ASP A 230 8.81 -3.28 21.49
N TRP A 231 9.34 -2.47 22.41
CA TRP A 231 8.55 -1.76 23.42
C TRP A 231 7.71 -0.62 22.81
N HIS A 232 8.25 0.15 21.86
CA HIS A 232 7.44 1.14 21.13
C HIS A 232 6.31 0.47 20.31
N GLN A 233 6.56 -0.70 19.72
CA GLN A 233 5.51 -1.45 19.02
C GLN A 233 4.44 -1.97 20.00
N TYR A 234 4.86 -2.51 21.14
CA TYR A 234 3.94 -2.94 22.21
C TYR A 234 3.05 -1.80 22.71
N LEU A 235 3.62 -0.63 23.04
CA LEU A 235 2.85 0.52 23.52
C LEU A 235 1.82 0.97 22.48
N ARG A 236 2.21 1.09 21.21
CA ARG A 236 1.28 1.49 20.13
C ARG A 236 0.13 0.50 19.95
N ASP A 237 0.38 -0.82 19.95
CA ASP A 237 -0.72 -1.77 19.79
C ASP A 237 -1.57 -1.88 21.08
N ALA A 238 -0.97 -1.70 22.27
CA ALA A 238 -1.70 -1.60 23.53
C ALA A 238 -2.68 -0.43 23.52
N PHE A 239 -2.26 0.75 23.03
CA PHE A 239 -3.15 1.89 22.82
C PHE A 239 -4.39 1.53 21.98
N PHE A 240 -4.19 0.93 20.80
CA PHE A 240 -5.30 0.55 19.93
C PHE A 240 -6.20 -0.55 20.50
N ARG A 241 -5.75 -1.26 21.54
CA ARG A 241 -6.54 -2.28 22.25
C ARG A 241 -7.23 -1.74 23.50
N LEU A 242 -6.70 -0.70 24.14
CA LEU A 242 -7.17 -0.23 25.45
C LEU A 242 -7.87 1.13 25.39
N ASP A 243 -7.33 2.09 24.64
CA ASP A 243 -7.74 3.48 24.75
C ASP A 243 -9.12 3.73 24.09
N PRO A 244 -10.01 4.51 24.73
CA PRO A 244 -11.32 4.82 24.16
C PRO A 244 -11.22 5.67 22.88
N ASP A 245 -10.29 6.63 22.81
CA ASP A 245 -10.23 7.66 21.76
C ASP A 245 -9.26 7.29 20.62
N ARG A 246 -8.86 6.01 20.56
CA ARG A 246 -7.96 5.44 19.55
C ARG A 246 -8.35 5.68 18.08
N GLN A 247 -9.59 6.07 17.81
CA GLN A 247 -10.06 6.37 16.46
C GLN A 247 -9.71 7.80 16.05
N ASP A 248 -9.51 8.69 17.02
CA ASP A 248 -9.37 10.13 16.83
C ASP A 248 -7.95 10.62 17.12
N THR A 249 -7.11 9.80 17.75
CA THR A 249 -5.74 10.19 18.11
C THR A 249 -4.73 9.02 18.07
N PHE A 250 -3.46 9.36 18.22
CA PHE A 250 -2.32 8.45 18.35
C PHE A 250 -1.55 8.75 19.66
N PRO A 251 -0.93 7.73 20.28
CA PRO A 251 -0.18 7.94 21.51
C PRO A 251 1.21 8.52 21.20
N GLY A 252 1.68 9.42 22.05
CA GLY A 252 3.12 9.57 22.28
C GLY A 252 3.65 8.32 22.97
N THR A 253 4.85 7.86 22.62
CA THR A 253 5.47 6.69 23.26
C THR A 253 6.89 6.99 23.66
N GLU A 254 7.23 6.72 24.91
CA GLU A 254 8.58 6.89 25.45
C GLU A 254 9.06 5.57 26.06
N VAL A 255 10.25 5.13 25.67
CA VAL A 255 10.86 3.90 26.19
C VAL A 255 12.19 4.23 26.82
N LEU A 256 12.30 4.02 28.13
CA LEU A 256 13.56 4.13 28.84
C LEU A 256 14.29 2.78 28.77
N PRO A 257 15.43 2.65 28.07
CA PRO A 257 16.17 1.40 28.02
C PRO A 257 16.83 1.09 29.38
N ARG A 258 17.47 -0.07 29.51
CA ARG A 258 18.23 -0.41 30.72
C ARG A 258 19.38 0.58 30.98
N PRO A 259 19.76 0.83 32.24
CA PRO A 259 20.81 1.80 32.60
C PRO A 259 22.18 1.60 31.93
N ASP A 260 22.50 0.37 31.56
CA ASP A 260 23.75 -0.03 30.89
C ASP A 260 23.69 0.12 29.35
N SER A 261 22.54 0.52 28.79
CA SER A 261 22.40 0.79 27.37
C SER A 261 23.20 2.02 26.95
N LYS A 262 23.84 1.94 25.77
CA LYS A 262 24.58 3.06 25.17
C LYS A 262 23.70 4.29 24.92
N ASN A 263 22.39 4.09 24.69
CA ASN A 263 21.45 5.17 24.40
C ASN A 263 20.72 5.68 25.65
N TYR A 264 21.05 5.17 26.85
CA TYR A 264 20.31 5.48 28.07
C TYR A 264 20.20 6.98 28.36
N SER A 265 21.30 7.72 28.31
CA SER A 265 21.30 9.17 28.58
C SER A 265 20.48 9.96 27.56
N LEU A 266 20.45 9.52 26.31
CA LEU A 266 19.67 10.16 25.24
C LEU A 266 18.17 9.93 25.48
N MET A 267 17.76 8.68 25.72
CA MET A 267 16.36 8.33 25.96
C MET A 267 15.83 8.91 27.28
N LEU A 268 16.68 8.99 28.32
CA LEU A 268 16.34 9.68 29.55
C LEU A 268 16.03 11.17 29.32
N ARG A 269 16.77 11.82 28.41
CA ARG A 269 16.50 13.20 28.02
C ARG A 269 15.16 13.32 27.31
N TYR A 270 14.87 12.43 26.35
CA TYR A 270 13.58 12.42 25.65
C TYR A 270 12.40 12.17 26.60
N LEU A 271 12.51 11.22 27.53
CA LEU A 271 11.49 11.02 28.56
C LEU A 271 11.28 12.29 29.42
N LYS A 272 12.37 12.97 29.79
CA LYS A 272 12.28 14.23 30.55
C LYS A 272 11.59 15.33 29.74
N GLU A 273 11.96 15.48 28.46
CA GLU A 273 11.35 16.43 27.53
C GLU A 273 9.86 16.11 27.36
N ALA A 274 9.49 14.87 27.09
CA ALA A 274 8.11 14.44 26.96
C ALA A 274 7.25 14.76 28.21
N LEU A 275 7.85 14.69 29.41
CA LEU A 275 7.16 15.01 30.66
C LEU A 275 7.15 16.50 31.03
N HIS A 276 7.81 17.38 30.27
CA HIS A 276 7.85 18.82 30.49
C HIS A 276 7.39 19.65 29.28
N ASP A 277 7.24 19.03 28.11
CA ASP A 277 6.80 19.69 26.88
C ASP A 277 5.28 19.90 26.87
N ASP A 278 4.85 21.05 26.37
CA ASP A 278 3.45 21.39 26.14
C ASP A 278 2.77 20.43 25.14
N LEU A 279 3.53 19.79 24.24
CA LEU A 279 3.01 18.82 23.28
C LEU A 279 2.31 17.62 23.92
N HIS A 280 2.71 17.21 25.12
CA HIS A 280 2.13 16.08 25.84
C HIS A 280 1.25 16.50 27.00
N ARG A 281 0.96 17.80 27.11
CA ARG A 281 0.09 18.34 28.15
C ARG A 281 -1.36 17.88 28.01
N THR A 282 -1.75 17.49 26.80
CA THR A 282 -3.05 16.92 26.46
C THR A 282 -2.86 15.62 25.66
N GLY A 283 -3.92 14.81 25.57
CA GLY A 283 -3.89 13.59 24.76
C GLY A 283 -3.36 12.38 25.52
N VAL A 284 -2.60 11.51 24.84
CA VAL A 284 -2.19 10.20 25.39
C VAL A 284 -0.67 10.03 25.31
N LEU A 285 -0.05 9.77 26.45
CA LEU A 285 1.38 9.41 26.57
C LEU A 285 1.51 8.01 27.15
N MET A 286 2.34 7.18 26.54
CA MET A 286 2.61 5.82 27.00
C MET A 286 4.09 5.63 27.28
N ILE A 287 4.42 5.18 28.48
CA ILE A 287 5.80 5.09 28.96
C ILE A 287 6.10 3.65 29.35
N ALA A 288 7.24 3.12 28.90
CA ALA A 288 7.70 1.80 29.30
C ALA A 288 9.20 1.73 29.54
N SER A 289 9.63 0.63 30.15
CA SER A 289 11.05 0.27 30.27
C SER A 289 11.19 -1.24 30.42
N PRO A 290 12.25 -1.85 29.85
CA PRO A 290 12.65 -3.21 30.23
C PRO A 290 13.07 -3.33 31.71
N SER A 291 13.29 -2.21 32.43
CA SER A 291 13.62 -2.17 33.86
C SER A 291 12.65 -1.28 34.62
N GLN A 292 11.61 -1.88 35.19
CA GLN A 292 10.53 -1.18 35.90
C GLN A 292 11.04 -0.44 37.14
N ASP A 293 11.90 -1.07 37.96
CA ASP A 293 12.55 -0.42 39.12
C ASP A 293 13.27 0.88 38.73
N ASN A 294 14.03 0.82 37.63
CA ASN A 294 14.75 1.98 37.14
C ASN A 294 13.79 3.07 36.63
N LEU A 295 12.74 2.67 35.91
CA LEU A 295 11.72 3.60 35.43
C LEU A 295 11.06 4.34 36.58
N VAL A 296 10.60 3.65 37.62
CA VAL A 296 9.95 4.28 38.78
C VAL A 296 10.91 5.24 39.50
N ARG A 297 12.18 4.86 39.67
CA ARG A 297 13.21 5.74 40.25
C ARG A 297 13.44 7.01 39.43
N VAL A 298 13.50 6.88 38.11
CA VAL A 298 13.68 8.01 37.19
C VAL A 298 12.46 8.92 37.20
N LEU A 299 11.26 8.35 37.09
CA LEU A 299 10.00 9.10 37.12
C LEU A 299 9.85 9.89 38.43
N THR A 300 10.26 9.31 39.56
CA THR A 300 10.27 10.02 40.86
C THR A 300 11.09 11.31 40.79
N THR A 301 12.26 11.26 40.14
CA THR A 301 13.13 12.44 39.97
C THR A 301 12.53 13.47 39.01
N ILE A 302 11.99 13.01 37.88
CA ILE A 302 11.47 13.89 36.83
C ILE A 302 10.18 14.57 37.27
N LEU A 303 9.22 13.83 37.84
CA LEU A 303 7.89 14.32 38.19
C LEU A 303 7.90 15.29 39.38
N HIS A 304 8.93 15.26 40.23
CA HIS A 304 9.11 16.26 41.28
C HIS A 304 9.30 17.69 40.72
N GLY A 305 9.75 17.81 39.46
CA GLY A 305 9.89 19.11 38.77
C GLY A 305 8.66 19.53 37.97
N VAL A 306 7.63 18.68 37.87
CA VAL A 306 6.43 18.93 37.07
C VAL A 306 5.43 19.73 37.91
N PRO A 307 4.89 20.86 37.39
CA PRO A 307 3.91 21.67 38.12
C PRO A 307 2.61 20.93 38.45
N ASP A 308 1.91 21.40 39.49
CA ASP A 308 0.59 20.90 39.83
C ASP A 308 -0.41 21.11 38.67
N GLY A 309 -1.25 20.10 38.42
CA GLY A 309 -2.26 20.13 37.36
C GLY A 309 -1.72 20.21 35.93
N TRP A 310 -0.41 19.97 35.73
CA TRP A 310 0.23 20.07 34.41
C TRP A 310 -0.46 19.19 33.36
N PHE A 311 -0.89 17.98 33.74
CA PHE A 311 -1.44 16.95 32.86
C PHE A 311 -2.95 16.72 33.03
N LYS A 312 -3.70 17.71 33.52
CA LYS A 312 -5.15 17.58 33.81
C LYS A 312 -6.01 17.03 32.66
N ASP A 313 -5.59 17.23 31.41
CA ASP A 313 -6.30 16.82 30.19
C ASP A 313 -5.55 15.69 29.44
N ALA A 314 -4.61 15.02 30.11
CA ALA A 314 -3.81 13.93 29.55
C ALA A 314 -4.08 12.59 30.22
N ARG A 315 -4.06 11.51 29.43
CA ARG A 315 -4.00 10.12 29.89
C ARG A 315 -2.57 9.62 29.81
N ILE A 316 -2.01 9.20 30.94
CA ILE A 316 -0.65 8.67 31.00
C ILE A 316 -0.71 7.18 31.33
N TYR A 317 -0.34 6.35 30.36
CA TYR A 317 -0.18 4.92 30.55
C TYR A 317 1.26 4.61 30.92
N ILE A 318 1.48 3.88 32.01
CA ILE A 318 2.84 3.46 32.38
C ILE A 318 2.89 1.95 32.51
N ALA A 319 3.83 1.35 31.78
CA ALA A 319 4.04 -0.08 31.74
C ALA A 319 4.73 -0.58 33.02
N VAL A 320 3.94 -0.91 34.03
CA VAL A 320 4.41 -1.39 35.33
C VAL A 320 3.48 -2.46 35.92
N ASP A 321 4.07 -3.40 36.64
CA ASP A 321 3.39 -4.46 37.37
C ASP A 321 2.60 -3.94 38.59
N ASP A 322 1.93 -4.86 39.27
CA ASP A 322 1.08 -4.55 40.42
C ASP A 322 1.88 -4.10 41.65
N ALA A 323 3.17 -4.45 41.75
CA ALA A 323 4.04 -4.02 42.83
C ALA A 323 4.41 -2.53 42.71
N HIS A 324 4.51 -2.02 41.48
CA HIS A 324 4.95 -0.66 41.19
C HIS A 324 3.79 0.34 40.99
N THR A 325 2.60 -0.11 40.61
CA THR A 325 1.49 0.78 40.23
C THR A 325 1.08 1.78 41.33
N THR A 326 1.06 1.36 42.60
CA THR A 326 0.69 2.25 43.72
C THR A 326 1.71 3.37 43.92
N ALA A 327 3.00 3.09 43.70
CA ALA A 327 4.04 4.11 43.80
C ALA A 327 3.90 5.12 42.65
N VAL A 328 3.69 4.63 41.42
CA VAL A 328 3.50 5.47 40.24
C VAL A 328 2.25 6.37 40.36
N ALA A 329 1.12 5.82 40.81
CA ALA A 329 -0.10 6.59 41.01
C ALA A 329 0.10 7.77 41.98
N LYS A 330 0.83 7.56 43.07
CA LYS A 330 1.17 8.63 44.03
C LYS A 330 2.06 9.70 43.41
N LEU A 331 3.01 9.31 42.55
CA LEU A 331 3.91 10.24 41.88
C LEU A 331 3.21 11.13 40.85
N LEU A 332 2.13 10.64 40.22
CA LEU A 332 1.37 11.39 39.23
C LEU A 332 0.24 12.23 39.84
N ALA A 333 -0.13 11.99 41.10
CA ALA A 333 -1.34 12.54 41.70
C ALA A 333 -1.41 14.09 41.69
N HIS A 334 -0.29 14.78 41.88
CA HIS A 334 -0.28 16.26 41.85
C HIS A 334 -0.39 16.84 40.44
N THR A 335 -0.11 16.04 39.41
CA THR A 335 -0.15 16.50 38.01
C THR A 335 -1.56 16.53 37.41
N ASP A 336 -2.57 16.00 38.12
CA ASP A 336 -3.94 15.76 37.65
C ASP A 336 -4.07 14.86 36.41
N ALA A 337 -3.00 14.14 36.02
CA ALA A 337 -3.06 13.16 34.93
C ALA A 337 -4.06 12.03 35.23
N GLN A 338 -4.81 11.60 34.22
CA GLN A 338 -5.49 10.32 34.28
C GLN A 338 -4.45 9.19 34.09
N TYR A 339 -3.95 8.67 35.21
CA TYR A 339 -3.04 7.53 35.22
C TYR A 339 -3.76 6.22 34.87
N VAL A 340 -3.17 5.44 33.97
CA VAL A 340 -3.60 4.08 33.65
C VAL A 340 -2.42 3.12 33.77
N GLN A 341 -2.56 2.07 34.57
CA GLN A 341 -1.57 1.01 34.62
C GLN A 341 -1.64 0.17 33.35
N LEU A 342 -0.49 -0.06 32.71
CA LEU A 342 -0.32 -1.03 31.64
C LEU A 342 0.50 -2.21 32.16
N ASN A 343 -0.14 -3.19 32.81
CA ASN A 343 0.59 -4.29 33.44
C ASN A 343 1.25 -5.20 32.37
N PRO A 344 2.60 -5.30 32.29
CA PRO A 344 3.29 -6.13 31.31
C PRO A 344 3.06 -7.65 31.46
N ASP A 345 2.64 -8.10 32.65
CA ASP A 345 2.38 -9.51 32.95
C ASP A 345 0.98 -9.95 32.51
N GLN A 346 0.11 -9.01 32.14
CA GLN A 346 -1.26 -9.28 31.73
C GLN A 346 -1.41 -9.21 30.20
N PRO A 347 -1.80 -10.30 29.52
CA PRO A 347 -2.08 -10.27 28.10
C PRO A 347 -3.24 -9.33 27.77
N ILE A 348 -3.09 -8.52 26.71
CA ILE A 348 -4.13 -7.58 26.28
C ILE A 348 -4.89 -8.19 25.09
N PRO A 349 -6.15 -8.64 25.27
CA PRO A 349 -6.92 -9.24 24.19
C PRO A 349 -7.17 -8.23 23.05
N GLN A 350 -7.38 -8.73 21.83
CA GLN A 350 -7.78 -7.88 20.71
C GLN A 350 -9.23 -7.39 20.91
N ARG A 351 -9.50 -6.15 20.49
CA ARG A 351 -10.86 -5.59 20.57
C ARG A 351 -11.78 -6.23 19.54
N LYS A 352 -12.99 -6.61 19.96
CA LYS A 352 -14.03 -7.13 19.06
C LYS A 352 -14.25 -6.23 17.84
N ALA A 353 -14.40 -4.91 18.04
CA ALA A 353 -14.58 -3.97 16.93
C ALA A 353 -13.42 -3.98 15.91
N ARG A 354 -12.18 -4.24 16.33
CA ARG A 354 -11.03 -4.35 15.41
C ARG A 354 -11.04 -5.68 14.66
N LEU A 355 -11.47 -6.77 15.32
CA LEU A 355 -11.68 -8.07 14.67
C LEU A 355 -12.80 -8.00 13.63
N ASP A 356 -13.91 -7.33 13.95
CA ASP A 356 -15.06 -7.16 13.05
C ASP A 356 -14.65 -6.36 11.80
N LEU A 357 -13.88 -5.27 11.97
CA LEU A 357 -13.33 -4.48 10.86
C LEU A 357 -12.38 -5.31 9.98
N GLN A 358 -11.50 -6.12 10.60
CA GLN A 358 -10.61 -7.00 9.86
C GLN A 358 -11.40 -8.03 9.04
N GLN A 359 -12.40 -8.69 9.63
CA GLN A 359 -13.27 -9.63 8.92
C GLN A 359 -14.04 -8.98 7.76
N ALA A 360 -14.51 -7.75 7.94
CA ALA A 360 -15.17 -6.98 6.89
C ALA A 360 -14.21 -6.69 5.71
N SER A 361 -12.94 -6.37 6.01
CA SER A 361 -11.91 -6.14 4.98
C SER A 361 -11.46 -7.42 4.26
N GLU A 362 -11.53 -8.59 4.93
CA GLU A 362 -11.19 -9.89 4.35
C GLU A 362 -12.30 -10.42 3.42
N SER A 363 -13.53 -9.89 3.54
CA SER A 363 -14.71 -10.32 2.77
C SER A 363 -14.95 -9.51 1.48
N GLN A 364 -14.11 -8.52 1.21
CA GLN A 364 -14.10 -7.69 -0.01
C GLN A 364 -12.94 -8.11 -0.91
#